data_AF-A0A6M4MBM2-F1
#
_entry.id   AF-A0A6M4MBM2-F1
#
_cell.length_a   1.000
_cell.length_b   1.000
_cell.length_c   1.000
_cell.angle_alpha   90.00
_cell.angle_beta   90.00
_cell.angle_gamma   90.00
#
_symmetry.space_group_name_H-M   'P 1'
#
loop_
_entity.id
_entity.type
_entity.pdbx_description
1 polymer ?
#
loop_
_entity_poly.entity_id
_entity_poly.type
_entity_poly.pdbx_seq_one_letter_code
_entity_poly.pdbx_strand_id
1 'polypeptide(L)'
;MPLHHNLLPTSRTILQPHELKLLIRSLTNTSSGAIGGIDKKLIRAVLLIVLITARDLQSVLSIKQASTQKEVGFHFDGSDILLNVAPEPTTLSPVHNELLLPVSSVISITLPKHLVTHVSPYFSDTFIEPIQQKKPLEWQDAIQRYLKVLNRKFSIQISLTRIEHHLINWVSAHESYDPVLLDILAEKTRYQSRSAKHYAYYTETEINDELHELWNALFTEAAHQQAENSDSLTPTISSELKMERGVGSAFTPKADALSAWISEKASILLSNKPFAVSSTLEGLVNYHNAYTLYTIIMLKSGTGYRAVYNPLPSLDLALLRYQSICISDKDSKTLFNHTRVVACPDILKSQILHYQAHFEAFANLIAVNFSYFAQQYFTHSSHLQHLKLTSKTERLEQFLAIKNSSGTDGMFLFFTESDEHASHIKKVVQNSSPTFLNTYFPFPLNFGRHYMRRYLQKNNIHQELIKFQLGHWMTGETALEKFSELNHVEAIQALLPTLNSMMDELGWRDIPSLLTRKRA
;
A
#
# COMPACT_ATOMS: atom_id res chain seq x y z
N MET A 1 -22.30 9.94 -12.02
CA MET A 1 -21.59 9.46 -13.24
C MET A 1 -21.00 8.10 -12.92
N PRO A 2 -21.06 7.11 -13.81
CA PRO A 2 -20.26 5.91 -13.63
C PRO A 2 -18.80 6.34 -13.61
N LEU A 3 -18.10 6.04 -12.51
CA LEU A 3 -16.66 6.23 -12.42
C LEU A 3 -16.05 5.27 -13.43
N HIS A 4 -15.63 5.78 -14.59
CA HIS A 4 -14.74 5.03 -15.45
C HIS A 4 -13.42 4.88 -14.67
N HIS A 5 -13.17 3.66 -14.19
CA HIS A 5 -11.99 3.34 -13.38
C HIS A 5 -10.69 3.51 -14.19
N ASN A 6 -10.76 3.29 -15.51
CA ASN A 6 -9.64 3.48 -16.42
C ASN A 6 -9.72 4.88 -17.05
N LEU A 7 -9.08 5.85 -16.42
CA LEU A 7 -8.90 7.19 -16.98
C LEU A 7 -7.63 7.20 -17.84
N LEU A 8 -7.74 7.69 -19.07
CA LEU A 8 -6.58 7.97 -19.91
C LEU A 8 -6.16 9.44 -19.73
N PRO A 9 -4.88 9.79 -19.93
CA PRO A 9 -4.41 11.19 -19.86
C PRO A 9 -5.20 12.15 -20.77
N THR A 10 -5.76 11.64 -21.87
CA THR A 10 -6.59 12.38 -22.83
C THR A 10 -8.07 12.50 -22.42
N SER A 11 -8.45 12.05 -21.22
CA SER A 11 -9.83 12.13 -20.73
C SER A 11 -10.31 13.57 -20.63
N ARG A 12 -11.54 13.81 -21.10
CA ARG A 12 -12.19 15.13 -21.00
C ARG A 12 -12.41 15.60 -19.56
N THR A 13 -12.38 14.68 -18.59
CA THR A 13 -12.50 15.00 -17.15
C THR A 13 -11.21 15.57 -16.56
N ILE A 14 -10.09 15.50 -17.30
CA ILE A 14 -8.80 16.09 -16.96
C ILE A 14 -8.68 17.40 -17.75
N LEU A 15 -8.20 18.48 -17.11
CA LEU A 15 -7.85 19.71 -17.83
C LEU A 15 -6.69 19.39 -18.76
N GLN A 16 -6.89 19.58 -20.05
CA GLN A 16 -5.84 19.31 -21.03
C GLN A 16 -4.72 20.34 -20.90
N PRO A 17 -3.47 20.04 -21.30
CA PRO A 17 -2.32 20.92 -21.06
C PRO A 17 -2.53 22.39 -21.47
N HIS A 18 -3.18 22.62 -22.63
CA HIS A 18 -3.51 23.96 -23.11
C HIS A 18 -4.56 24.68 -22.23
N GLU A 19 -5.55 23.96 -21.68
CA GLU A 19 -6.56 24.51 -20.77
C GLU A 19 -5.93 24.83 -19.41
N LEU A 20 -5.09 23.93 -18.89
CA LEU A 20 -4.36 24.12 -17.64
C LEU A 20 -3.44 25.34 -17.74
N LYS A 21 -2.69 25.50 -18.84
CA LYS A 21 -1.86 26.68 -19.10
C LYS A 21 -2.66 27.98 -19.09
N LEU A 22 -3.81 28.01 -19.78
CA LEU A 22 -4.68 29.19 -19.82
C LEU A 22 -5.32 29.48 -18.47
N LEU A 23 -5.69 28.45 -17.71
CA LEU A 23 -6.17 28.58 -16.35
C LEU A 23 -5.09 29.18 -15.45
N ILE A 24 -3.89 28.61 -15.41
CA ILE A 24 -2.78 29.09 -14.60
C ILE A 24 -2.45 30.55 -14.93
N ARG A 25 -2.32 30.90 -16.22
CA ARG A 25 -2.10 32.30 -16.66
C ARG A 25 -3.20 33.25 -16.19
N SER A 26 -4.44 32.76 -16.09
CA SER A 26 -5.58 33.53 -15.58
C SER A 26 -5.52 33.68 -14.06
N LEU A 27 -5.14 32.62 -13.34
CA LEU A 27 -5.05 32.58 -11.88
C LEU A 27 -3.87 33.40 -11.33
N THR A 28 -2.76 33.50 -12.07
CA THR A 28 -1.58 34.28 -11.66
C THR A 28 -1.63 35.75 -12.11
N ASN A 29 -2.73 36.18 -12.74
CA ASN A 29 -2.90 37.55 -13.22
C ASN A 29 -3.11 38.55 -12.06
N THR A 30 -2.64 39.79 -12.22
CA THR A 30 -2.71 40.86 -11.21
C THR A 30 -3.87 41.86 -11.39
N SER A 31 -4.70 41.69 -12.43
CA SER A 31 -5.83 42.60 -12.71
C SER A 31 -6.81 42.69 -11.55
N SER A 32 -7.27 43.92 -11.28
CA SER A 32 -8.21 44.25 -10.22
C SER A 32 -9.68 44.16 -10.65
N GLY A 33 -10.57 44.23 -9.67
CA GLY A 33 -12.03 44.28 -9.87
C GLY A 33 -12.75 43.17 -9.09
N ALA A 34 -14.08 43.22 -9.09
CA ALA A 34 -14.92 42.26 -8.37
C ALA A 34 -15.90 41.54 -9.30
N ILE A 35 -16.31 40.35 -8.91
CA ILE A 35 -17.39 39.57 -9.54
C ILE A 35 -18.32 39.12 -8.43
N GLY A 36 -19.60 39.50 -8.50
CA GLY A 36 -20.57 39.15 -7.46
C GLY A 36 -20.21 39.70 -6.07
N GLY A 37 -19.50 40.84 -6.01
CA GLY A 37 -19.04 41.43 -4.75
C GLY A 37 -17.82 40.74 -4.12
N ILE A 38 -17.21 39.78 -4.81
CA ILE A 38 -15.98 39.11 -4.39
C ILE A 38 -14.82 39.63 -5.26
N ASP A 39 -13.71 40.02 -4.65
CA ASP A 39 -12.50 40.44 -5.37
C ASP A 39 -12.02 39.29 -6.28
N LYS A 40 -11.74 39.60 -7.55
CA LYS A 40 -11.16 38.65 -8.51
C LYS A 40 -9.88 38.01 -7.99
N LYS A 41 -9.09 38.73 -7.19
CA LYS A 41 -7.87 38.23 -6.57
C LYS A 41 -8.15 37.06 -5.61
N LEU A 42 -9.19 37.19 -4.78
CA LEU A 42 -9.61 36.11 -3.88
C LEU A 42 -10.19 34.92 -4.66
N ILE A 43 -10.97 35.18 -5.74
CA ILE A 43 -11.45 34.12 -6.64
C ILE A 43 -10.29 33.30 -7.21
N ARG A 44 -9.22 33.98 -7.66
CA ARG A 44 -8.01 33.33 -8.18
C ARG A 44 -7.30 32.50 -7.12
N ALA A 45 -7.12 33.06 -5.93
CA ALA A 45 -6.49 32.39 -4.79
C ALA A 45 -7.23 31.10 -4.42
N VAL A 46 -8.55 31.17 -4.25
CA VAL A 46 -9.40 30.01 -3.93
C VAL A 46 -9.32 28.95 -5.03
N LEU A 47 -9.43 29.33 -6.30
CA LEU A 47 -9.32 28.38 -7.41
C LEU A 47 -7.94 27.72 -7.51
N LEU A 48 -6.87 28.45 -7.16
CA LEU A 48 -5.52 27.89 -7.13
C LEU A 48 -5.36 26.86 -6.01
N ILE A 49 -5.89 27.15 -4.82
CA ILE A 49 -5.90 26.19 -3.69
C ILE A 49 -6.71 24.94 -4.06
N VAL A 50 -7.89 25.10 -4.67
CA VAL A 50 -8.70 23.96 -5.18
C VAL A 50 -7.89 23.10 -6.15
N LEU A 51 -7.20 23.74 -7.11
CA LEU A 51 -6.42 23.07 -8.13
C LEU A 51 -5.28 22.21 -7.55
N ILE A 52 -4.59 22.69 -6.51
CA ILE A 52 -3.39 22.03 -5.98
C ILE A 52 -3.61 21.14 -4.78
N THR A 53 -4.76 21.25 -4.09
CA THR A 53 -5.02 20.48 -2.84
C THR A 53 -5.95 19.28 -3.02
N ALA A 54 -6.45 19.03 -4.24
CA ALA A 54 -7.47 18.01 -4.51
C ALA A 54 -8.75 18.14 -3.63
N ARG A 55 -8.99 19.33 -3.07
CA ARG A 55 -10.17 19.68 -2.27
C ARG A 55 -11.25 20.27 -3.16
N ASP A 56 -12.51 19.99 -2.83
CA ASP A 56 -13.63 20.70 -3.42
C ASP A 56 -13.74 22.14 -2.88
N LEU A 57 -14.49 23.00 -3.58
CA LEU A 57 -14.66 24.39 -3.19
C LEU A 57 -15.14 24.52 -1.74
N GLN A 58 -16.10 23.69 -1.31
CA GLN A 58 -16.65 23.77 0.03
C GLN A 58 -15.59 23.48 1.10
N SER A 59 -14.76 22.46 0.88
CA SER A 59 -13.64 22.12 1.76
C SER A 59 -12.62 23.26 1.83
N VAL A 60 -12.28 23.90 0.71
CA VAL A 60 -11.34 25.04 0.70
C VAL A 60 -11.89 26.24 1.45
N LEU A 61 -13.16 26.59 1.25
CA LEU A 61 -13.82 27.70 1.96
C LEU A 61 -13.95 27.47 3.48
N SER A 62 -13.83 26.22 3.92
CA SER A 62 -13.96 25.83 5.33
C SER A 62 -12.61 25.73 6.06
N ILE A 63 -11.48 25.91 5.35
CA ILE A 63 -10.14 25.87 5.95
C ILE A 63 -10.01 27.05 6.93
N LYS A 64 -9.40 26.77 8.08
CA LYS A 64 -9.15 27.77 9.14
C LYS A 64 -7.68 28.20 9.15
N GLN A 65 -7.39 29.31 9.81
CA GLN A 65 -6.03 29.64 10.22
C GLN A 65 -5.67 28.81 11.45
N ALA A 66 -4.51 28.17 11.40
CA ALA A 66 -3.93 27.39 12.48
C ALA A 66 -2.90 28.27 13.21
N SER A 67 -3.01 28.34 14.54
CA SER A 67 -2.09 29.11 15.39
C SER A 67 -0.78 28.37 15.63
N THR A 68 -0.78 27.05 15.43
CA THR A 68 0.37 26.16 15.65
C THR A 68 0.42 25.08 14.58
N GLN A 69 1.59 24.44 14.41
CA GLN A 69 1.77 23.25 13.56
C GLN A 69 0.99 21.99 14.03
N LYS A 70 0.25 22.08 15.14
CA LYS A 70 -0.61 20.99 15.65
C LYS A 70 -2.09 21.21 15.33
N GLU A 71 -2.45 22.41 14.88
CA GLU A 71 -3.82 22.75 14.51
C GLU A 71 -4.01 22.54 13.01
N VAL A 72 -5.15 21.97 12.62
CA VAL A 72 -5.51 21.77 11.21
C VAL A 72 -5.85 23.10 10.57
N GLY A 73 -5.30 23.36 9.39
CA GLY A 73 -5.53 24.60 8.65
C GLY A 73 -4.25 25.19 8.05
N PHE A 74 -4.35 26.44 7.59
CA PHE A 74 -3.18 27.19 7.13
C PHE A 74 -2.40 27.73 8.32
N HIS A 75 -1.14 27.34 8.43
CA HIS A 75 -0.20 27.84 9.42
C HIS A 75 0.86 28.70 8.72
N PHE A 76 1.03 29.93 9.20
CA PHE A 76 1.98 30.89 8.66
C PHE A 76 3.23 30.89 9.54
N ASP A 77 4.34 30.40 9.00
CA ASP A 77 5.63 30.32 9.70
C ASP A 77 6.63 31.24 9.02
N GLY A 78 6.69 32.50 9.48
CA GLY A 78 7.50 33.53 8.84
C GLY A 78 7.05 33.81 7.39
N SER A 79 7.88 33.43 6.41
CA SER A 79 7.57 33.56 4.98
C SER A 79 6.90 32.33 4.37
N ASP A 80 6.84 31.21 5.09
CA ASP A 80 6.32 29.94 4.56
C ASP A 80 4.85 29.75 4.92
N ILE A 81 4.10 29.15 3.98
CA ILE A 81 2.70 28.79 4.16
C ILE A 81 2.61 27.27 4.20
N LEU A 82 2.24 26.76 5.37
CA LEU A 82 2.04 25.34 5.61
C LEU A 82 0.54 25.04 5.63
N LEU A 83 0.15 23.95 4.99
CA LEU A 83 -1.16 23.35 5.15
C LEU A 83 -1.03 22.18 6.13
N ASN A 84 -1.52 22.38 7.34
CA ASN A 84 -1.58 21.33 8.35
C ASN A 84 -2.84 20.50 8.12
N VAL A 85 -2.67 19.18 7.98
CA VAL A 85 -3.77 18.24 7.74
C VAL A 85 -3.80 17.15 8.80
N ALA A 86 -5.01 16.68 9.12
CA ALA A 86 -5.25 15.53 10.00
C ALA A 86 -5.94 14.40 9.23
N PRO A 87 -5.18 13.56 8.49
CA PRO A 87 -5.74 12.44 7.75
C PRO A 87 -6.49 11.48 8.68
N GLU A 88 -7.64 10.94 8.25
CA GLU A 88 -8.41 10.05 9.13
C GLU A 88 -7.55 8.82 9.50
N PRO A 89 -7.50 8.45 10.79
CA PRO A 89 -6.67 7.35 11.26
C PRO A 89 -7.13 6.01 10.67
N THR A 90 -6.18 5.10 10.45
CA THR A 90 -6.48 3.75 9.96
C THR A 90 -6.94 2.79 11.06
N THR A 91 -6.83 3.20 12.32
CA THR A 91 -7.21 2.41 13.51
C THR A 91 -8.00 3.27 14.50
N LEU A 92 -8.92 2.64 15.24
CA LEU A 92 -9.71 3.31 16.29
C LEU A 92 -8.87 3.63 17.54
N SER A 93 -7.80 2.87 17.78
CA SER A 93 -6.90 3.05 18.92
C SER A 93 -5.46 3.21 18.43
N PRO A 94 -4.69 4.17 18.96
CA PRO A 94 -3.26 4.28 18.68
C PRO A 94 -2.55 3.03 19.21
N VAL A 95 -1.81 2.33 18.35
CA VAL A 95 -0.95 1.23 18.77
C VAL A 95 0.43 1.82 19.00
N HIS A 96 0.79 2.04 20.26
CA HIS A 96 2.17 2.35 20.63
C HIS A 96 2.94 1.05 20.82
N ASN A 97 3.85 0.77 19.90
CA ASN A 97 4.74 -0.38 19.94
C ASN A 97 6.09 0.08 19.39
N GLU A 98 7.16 -0.14 20.17
CA GLU A 98 8.51 0.30 19.82
C GLU A 98 9.06 -0.37 18.55
N LEU A 99 8.48 -1.50 18.15
CA LEU A 99 8.81 -2.24 16.93
C LEU A 99 8.18 -1.64 15.66
N LEU A 100 7.25 -0.69 15.80
CA LEU A 100 6.49 -0.09 14.70
C LEU A 100 6.88 1.38 14.48
N LEU A 101 6.69 1.88 13.26
CA LEU A 101 6.95 3.28 12.93
C LEU A 101 5.97 4.20 13.69
N PRO A 102 6.43 5.33 14.26
CA PRO A 102 5.58 6.23 15.01
C PRO A 102 4.63 6.99 14.08
N VAL A 103 3.37 7.13 14.50
CA VAL A 103 2.32 7.85 13.76
C VAL A 103 1.91 9.10 14.51
N SER A 104 1.85 10.22 13.80
CA SER A 104 1.35 11.51 14.23
C SER A 104 -0.07 11.73 13.69
N SER A 105 -0.86 12.50 14.43
CA SER A 105 -2.24 12.85 14.04
C SER A 105 -2.32 14.03 13.07
N VAL A 106 -1.29 14.88 13.04
CA VAL A 106 -1.22 16.07 12.21
C VAL A 106 0.16 16.14 11.57
N ILE A 107 0.17 16.45 10.28
CA ILE A 107 1.37 16.70 9.49
C ILE A 107 1.26 18.03 8.75
N SER A 108 2.39 18.59 8.37
CA SER A 108 2.52 19.87 7.67
C SER A 108 2.93 19.64 6.22
N ILE A 109 2.18 20.23 5.29
CA ILE A 109 2.47 20.18 3.86
C ILE A 109 2.87 21.58 3.40
N THR A 110 4.04 21.69 2.80
CA THR A 110 4.54 22.93 2.20
C THR A 110 3.90 23.11 0.85
N LEU A 111 3.27 24.27 0.62
CA LEU A 111 2.71 24.59 -0.69
C LEU A 111 3.82 25.03 -1.68
N PRO A 112 3.66 24.83 -3.00
CA PRO A 112 4.67 25.24 -3.98
C PRO A 112 4.99 26.74 -3.88
N LYS A 113 6.25 27.09 -3.59
CA LYS A 113 6.69 28.49 -3.38
C LYS A 113 6.29 29.43 -4.52
N HIS A 114 6.41 28.99 -5.77
CA HIS A 114 6.04 29.79 -6.95
C HIS A 114 4.52 30.09 -7.03
N LEU A 115 3.69 29.21 -6.49
CA LEU A 115 2.25 29.46 -6.38
C LEU A 115 1.95 30.28 -5.14
N VAL A 116 2.63 29.99 -4.03
CA VAL A 116 2.55 30.77 -2.79
C VAL A 116 2.88 32.22 -3.06
N THR A 117 3.87 32.60 -3.88
CA THR A 117 4.14 34.01 -4.17
C THR A 117 2.97 34.74 -4.82
N HIS A 118 2.11 34.03 -5.57
CA HIS A 118 0.90 34.63 -6.15
C HIS A 118 -0.25 34.72 -5.17
N VAL A 119 -0.23 33.95 -4.08
CA VAL A 119 -1.27 33.95 -3.06
C VAL A 119 -0.83 34.62 -1.74
N SER A 120 0.47 34.77 -1.51
CA SER A 120 1.13 35.29 -0.31
C SER A 120 0.71 36.74 0.02
N PRO A 121 0.54 37.66 -0.95
CA PRO A 121 -0.04 38.98 -0.67
C PRO A 121 -1.48 38.93 -0.14
N TYR A 122 -2.16 37.79 -0.28
CA TYR A 122 -3.52 37.58 0.17
C TYR A 122 -3.56 36.74 1.45
N PHE A 123 -2.62 35.80 1.60
CA PHE A 123 -2.35 35.00 2.80
C PHE A 123 -1.67 35.83 3.91
N SER A 124 -2.33 36.89 4.37
CA SER A 124 -2.07 37.53 5.67
C SER A 124 -2.96 36.90 6.75
N ASP A 125 -2.82 37.35 8.01
CA ASP A 125 -3.75 37.04 9.12
C ASP A 125 -5.24 37.34 8.79
N THR A 126 -5.48 38.03 7.67
CA THR A 126 -6.79 38.46 7.19
C THR A 126 -7.23 37.76 5.89
N PHE A 127 -6.59 36.68 5.44
CA PHE A 127 -7.02 35.94 4.23
C PHE A 127 -8.33 35.18 4.43
N ILE A 128 -8.44 34.53 5.59
CA ILE A 128 -9.51 33.60 5.91
C ILE A 128 -10.80 34.35 6.21
N GLU A 129 -10.71 35.52 6.82
CA GLU A 129 -11.86 36.31 7.22
C GLU A 129 -12.75 36.74 6.02
N PRO A 130 -12.23 37.34 4.91
CA PRO A 130 -13.00 37.62 3.71
C PRO A 130 -13.60 36.39 3.04
N ILE A 131 -12.94 35.23 3.14
CA ILE A 131 -13.45 33.96 2.60
C ILE A 131 -14.71 33.53 3.36
N GLN A 132 -14.65 33.60 4.69
CA GLN A 132 -15.71 33.15 5.59
C GLN A 132 -16.91 34.12 5.66
N GLN A 133 -16.74 35.39 5.27
CA GLN A 133 -17.84 36.37 5.23
C GLN A 133 -18.91 36.07 4.16
N LYS A 134 -18.60 35.22 3.17
CA LYS A 134 -19.47 34.95 2.01
C LYS A 134 -20.00 33.53 2.03
N LYS A 135 -21.26 33.36 1.62
CA LYS A 135 -21.88 32.02 1.55
C LYS A 135 -21.28 31.22 0.39
N PRO A 136 -21.18 29.88 0.49
CA PRO A 136 -20.65 29.04 -0.59
C PRO A 136 -21.33 29.22 -1.95
N LEU A 137 -22.64 29.50 -1.96
CA LEU A 137 -23.39 29.77 -3.19
C LEU A 137 -22.93 31.07 -3.90
N GLU A 138 -22.55 32.10 -3.13
CA GLU A 138 -22.01 33.35 -3.69
C GLU A 138 -20.65 33.11 -4.36
N TRP A 139 -19.81 32.29 -3.72
CA TRP A 139 -18.53 31.84 -4.28
C TRP A 139 -18.73 31.05 -5.57
N GLN A 140 -19.67 30.10 -5.58
CA GLN A 140 -19.96 29.27 -6.75
C GLN A 140 -20.41 30.11 -7.94
N ASP A 141 -21.33 31.06 -7.74
CA ASP A 141 -21.80 31.97 -8.80
C ASP A 141 -20.67 32.88 -9.31
N ALA A 142 -19.88 33.48 -8.41
CA ALA A 142 -18.75 34.32 -8.80
C ALA A 142 -17.69 33.56 -9.62
N ILE A 143 -17.35 32.34 -9.19
CA ILE A 143 -16.42 31.44 -9.90
C ILE A 143 -16.99 31.03 -11.27
N GLN A 144 -18.28 30.66 -11.35
CA GLN A 144 -18.90 30.30 -12.63
C GLN A 144 -18.88 31.46 -13.62
N ARG A 145 -19.15 32.68 -13.17
CA ARG A 145 -19.04 33.89 -14.01
C ARG A 145 -17.60 34.14 -14.45
N TYR A 146 -16.62 33.97 -13.55
CA TYR A 146 -15.20 34.08 -13.86
C TYR A 146 -14.77 33.10 -14.96
N LEU A 147 -15.10 31.81 -14.79
CA LEU A 147 -14.77 30.76 -15.76
C LEU A 147 -15.52 30.94 -17.08
N LYS A 148 -16.76 31.43 -17.06
CA LYS A 148 -17.52 31.73 -18.29
C LYS A 148 -16.85 32.79 -19.15
N VAL A 149 -16.27 33.83 -18.52
CA VAL A 149 -15.50 34.86 -19.24
C VAL A 149 -14.22 34.25 -19.82
N LEU A 150 -13.51 33.43 -19.05
CA LEU A 150 -12.29 32.76 -19.51
C LEU A 150 -12.56 31.84 -20.71
N ASN A 151 -13.59 30.99 -20.60
CA ASN A 151 -14.01 30.05 -21.64
C ASN A 151 -14.39 30.77 -22.93
N ARG A 152 -15.15 31.87 -22.84
CA ARG A 152 -15.52 32.68 -24.01
C ARG A 152 -14.31 33.34 -24.67
N LYS A 153 -13.37 33.84 -23.86
CA LYS A 153 -12.19 34.55 -24.36
C LYS A 153 -11.26 33.65 -25.17
N PHE A 154 -11.10 32.38 -24.76
CA PHE A 154 -10.14 31.46 -25.36
C PHE A 154 -10.78 30.27 -26.08
N SER A 155 -12.11 30.22 -26.20
CA SER A 155 -12.85 29.13 -26.83
C SER A 155 -12.55 27.74 -26.23
N ILE A 156 -12.48 27.68 -24.89
CA ILE A 156 -12.23 26.46 -24.10
C ILE A 156 -13.41 26.13 -23.17
N GLN A 157 -13.38 24.98 -22.49
CA GLN A 157 -14.50 24.50 -21.66
C GLN A 157 -14.09 24.09 -20.24
N ILE A 158 -13.51 25.02 -19.47
CA ILE A 158 -13.15 24.78 -18.07
C ILE A 158 -14.38 24.97 -17.17
N SER A 159 -14.65 23.99 -16.30
CA SER A 159 -15.69 24.10 -15.27
C SER A 159 -15.08 23.94 -13.88
N LEU A 160 -15.78 24.44 -12.85
CA LEU A 160 -15.34 24.26 -11.46
C LEU A 160 -15.15 22.78 -11.13
N THR A 161 -16.10 21.92 -11.51
CA THR A 161 -16.01 20.48 -11.29
C THR A 161 -14.78 19.85 -11.96
N ARG A 162 -14.38 20.32 -13.14
CA ARG A 162 -13.14 19.85 -13.79
C ARG A 162 -11.90 20.28 -13.03
N ILE A 163 -11.89 21.48 -12.44
CA ILE A 163 -10.79 21.97 -11.59
C ILE A 163 -10.71 21.13 -10.30
N GLU A 164 -11.84 20.95 -9.60
CA GLU A 164 -11.91 20.18 -8.34
C GLU A 164 -11.43 18.73 -8.51
N HIS A 165 -11.73 18.10 -9.64
CA HIS A 165 -11.34 16.71 -9.91
C HIS A 165 -10.06 16.58 -10.73
N HIS A 166 -9.43 17.68 -11.17
CA HIS A 166 -8.32 17.60 -12.11
C HIS A 166 -7.15 16.79 -11.55
N LEU A 167 -6.65 17.16 -10.37
CA LEU A 167 -5.50 16.50 -9.75
C LEU A 167 -5.79 15.02 -9.46
N ILE A 168 -7.01 14.70 -9.01
CA ILE A 168 -7.47 13.33 -8.74
C ILE A 168 -7.45 12.49 -10.01
N ASN A 169 -8.08 13.00 -11.06
CA ASN A 169 -8.19 12.31 -12.34
C ASN A 169 -6.83 12.20 -13.04
N TRP A 170 -5.96 13.21 -12.88
CA TRP A 170 -4.61 13.21 -13.45
C TRP A 170 -3.75 12.13 -12.78
N VAL A 171 -3.74 12.04 -11.45
CA VAL A 171 -3.02 10.97 -10.71
C VAL A 171 -3.55 9.59 -11.07
N SER A 172 -4.87 9.45 -11.18
CA SER A 172 -5.50 8.18 -11.56
C SER A 172 -5.19 7.77 -13.01
N ALA A 173 -4.98 8.73 -13.91
CA ALA A 173 -4.67 8.46 -15.31
C ALA A 173 -3.20 8.15 -15.59
N HIS A 174 -2.29 8.68 -14.77
CA HIS A 174 -0.85 8.47 -14.93
C HIS A 174 -0.33 7.30 -14.10
N GLU A 175 -1.01 6.93 -13.01
CA GLU A 175 -0.66 5.82 -12.11
C GLU A 175 0.81 5.81 -11.63
N SER A 176 1.48 6.96 -11.71
CA SER A 176 2.87 7.15 -11.31
C SER A 176 3.00 7.57 -9.84
N TYR A 177 1.92 8.10 -9.26
CA TYR A 177 1.88 8.57 -7.87
C TYR A 177 0.84 7.82 -7.05
N ASP A 178 1.10 7.65 -5.76
CA ASP A 178 0.16 6.99 -4.86
C ASP A 178 -1.09 7.87 -4.61
N PRO A 179 -2.31 7.40 -4.95
CA PRO A 179 -3.54 8.16 -4.72
C PRO A 179 -3.81 8.46 -3.23
N VAL A 180 -3.18 7.74 -2.29
CA VAL A 180 -3.30 8.04 -0.84
C VAL A 180 -2.74 9.42 -0.49
N LEU A 181 -1.76 9.94 -1.23
CA LEU A 181 -1.24 11.29 -1.02
C LEU A 181 -2.34 12.36 -1.20
N LEU A 182 -3.28 12.12 -2.13
CA LEU A 182 -4.42 13.01 -2.35
C LEU A 182 -5.46 12.93 -1.22
N ASP A 183 -5.59 11.78 -0.56
CA ASP A 183 -6.47 11.61 0.60
C ASP A 183 -5.94 12.37 1.81
N ILE A 184 -4.62 12.33 2.00
CA ILE A 184 -3.92 13.12 3.01
C ILE A 184 -4.13 14.61 2.74
N LEU A 185 -3.84 15.05 1.51
CA LEU A 185 -3.91 16.46 1.12
C LEU A 185 -5.34 17.04 1.22
N ALA A 186 -6.35 16.24 0.91
CA ALA A 186 -7.75 16.65 0.94
C ALA A 186 -8.48 16.33 2.26
N GLU A 187 -7.82 15.67 3.22
CA GLU A 187 -8.44 15.18 4.48
C GLU A 187 -9.72 14.36 4.24
N LYS A 188 -9.73 13.56 3.18
CA LYS A 188 -10.92 12.82 2.75
C LYS A 188 -10.54 11.49 2.13
N THR A 189 -11.10 10.41 2.67
CA THR A 189 -10.90 9.07 2.09
C THR A 189 -11.72 8.92 0.81
N ARG A 190 -11.06 8.51 -0.28
CA ARG A 190 -11.71 8.21 -1.57
C ARG A 190 -11.92 6.72 -1.75
N TYR A 191 -12.84 6.37 -2.65
CA TYR A 191 -13.16 4.98 -2.95
C TYR A 191 -11.94 4.23 -3.52
N GLN A 192 -11.18 4.88 -4.41
CA GLN A 192 -10.03 4.32 -5.13
C GLN A 192 -8.85 3.98 -4.22
N SER A 193 -8.64 4.77 -3.18
CA SER A 193 -7.52 4.66 -2.24
C SER A 193 -7.89 3.90 -0.96
N ARG A 194 -9.18 3.60 -0.73
CA ARG A 194 -9.69 3.01 0.51
C ARG A 194 -8.88 1.78 0.97
N SER A 195 -8.67 0.83 0.07
CA SER A 195 -7.92 -0.40 0.39
C SER A 195 -6.44 -0.12 0.62
N ALA A 196 -5.85 0.75 -0.20
CA ALA A 196 -4.42 1.06 -0.15
C ALA A 196 -4.05 1.87 1.09
N LYS A 197 -4.92 2.80 1.52
CA LYS A 197 -4.76 3.67 2.70
C LYS A 197 -4.48 2.88 3.98
N HIS A 198 -5.16 1.75 4.16
CA HIS A 198 -4.99 0.91 5.37
C HIS A 198 -3.56 0.40 5.56
N TYR A 199 -2.73 0.40 4.51
CA TYR A 199 -1.36 -0.11 4.53
C TYR A 199 -0.32 0.96 4.22
N ALA A 200 -0.74 2.21 4.01
CA ALA A 200 0.14 3.31 3.61
C ALA A 200 0.72 3.99 4.85
N TYR A 201 2.03 4.23 4.86
CA TYR A 201 2.70 5.07 5.85
C TYR A 201 3.70 5.95 5.12
N TYR A 202 3.71 7.22 5.49
CA TYR A 202 4.61 8.22 4.92
C TYR A 202 5.17 9.11 6.02
N THR A 203 6.43 9.53 5.88
CA THR A 203 6.96 10.64 6.66
C THR A 203 6.54 11.98 6.05
N GLU A 204 6.61 13.04 6.84
CA GLU A 204 6.31 14.40 6.40
C GLU A 204 7.22 14.82 5.24
N THR A 205 8.50 14.45 5.31
CA THR A 205 9.47 14.65 4.22
C THR A 205 9.03 13.91 2.97
N GLU A 206 8.73 12.61 3.06
CA GLU A 206 8.29 11.80 1.92
C GLU A 206 7.03 12.38 1.26
N ILE A 207 6.06 12.86 2.04
CA ILE A 207 4.85 13.49 1.50
C ILE A 207 5.17 14.77 0.75
N ASN A 208 6.01 15.63 1.33
CA ASN A 208 6.36 16.90 0.72
C ASN A 208 7.13 16.67 -0.59
N ASP A 209 8.12 15.76 -0.60
CA ASP A 209 8.92 15.45 -1.77
C ASP A 209 8.02 14.94 -2.91
N GLU A 210 7.19 13.93 -2.64
CA GLU A 210 6.28 13.33 -3.63
C GLU A 210 5.23 14.32 -4.17
N LEU A 211 4.64 15.15 -3.29
CA LEU A 211 3.68 16.17 -3.71
C LEU A 211 4.35 17.27 -4.55
N HIS A 212 5.58 17.64 -4.21
CA HIS A 212 6.35 18.61 -4.99
C HIS A 212 6.74 18.06 -6.36
N GLU A 213 7.13 16.80 -6.47
CA GLU A 213 7.33 16.13 -7.75
C GLU A 213 6.04 16.07 -8.57
N LEU A 214 4.91 15.71 -7.93
CA LEU A 214 3.59 15.69 -8.57
C LEU A 214 3.19 17.06 -9.12
N TRP A 215 3.30 18.12 -8.32
CA TRP A 215 2.98 19.47 -8.77
C TRP A 215 3.92 19.94 -9.88
N ASN A 216 5.22 19.62 -9.79
CA ASN A 216 6.18 19.95 -10.83
C ASN A 216 5.85 19.24 -12.15
N ALA A 217 5.52 17.94 -12.12
CA ALA A 217 5.10 17.19 -13.30
C ALA A 217 3.84 17.81 -13.94
N LEU A 218 2.83 18.11 -13.11
CA LEU A 218 1.57 18.73 -13.54
C LEU A 218 1.78 20.06 -14.27
N PHE A 219 2.64 20.93 -13.72
CA PHE A 219 2.87 22.26 -14.30
C PHE A 219 3.88 22.27 -15.44
N THR A 220 4.83 21.33 -15.46
CA THR A 220 5.80 21.16 -16.56
C THR A 220 5.09 20.69 -17.83
N GLU A 221 4.12 19.77 -17.70
CA GLU A 221 3.27 19.34 -18.82
C GLU A 221 2.51 20.51 -19.46
N ALA A 222 2.02 21.45 -18.64
CA ALA A 222 1.37 22.66 -19.12
C ALA A 222 2.32 23.63 -19.85
N ALA A 223 3.62 23.61 -19.52
CA ALA A 223 4.63 24.50 -20.09
C ALA A 223 5.17 24.02 -21.44
N HIS A 224 5.42 22.72 -21.62
CA HIS A 224 6.14 22.16 -22.78
C HIS A 224 5.43 22.22 -24.15
N GLN A 225 4.19 22.69 -24.22
CA GLN A 225 3.45 22.74 -25.49
C GLN A 225 3.80 23.90 -26.44
N GLN A 226 4.92 24.63 -26.27
CA GLN A 226 5.51 25.48 -27.35
C GLN A 226 6.88 26.08 -26.96
N ALA A 227 7.93 25.61 -27.67
CA ALA A 227 9.22 26.26 -27.95
C ALA A 227 10.26 26.51 -26.83
N GLU A 228 11.49 26.16 -27.20
CA GLU A 228 12.77 26.74 -26.79
C GLU A 228 12.66 28.25 -26.51
N ASN A 229 13.30 28.72 -25.45
CA ASN A 229 13.32 30.11 -24.93
C ASN A 229 12.21 30.47 -23.92
N SER A 230 12.25 29.82 -22.77
CA SER A 230 12.01 30.52 -21.50
C SER A 230 12.85 29.84 -20.44
N ASP A 231 13.62 30.61 -19.69
CA ASP A 231 14.43 30.14 -18.57
C ASP A 231 13.64 29.14 -17.73
N SER A 232 14.17 27.93 -17.64
CA SER A 232 13.61 26.84 -16.87
C SER A 232 13.69 27.22 -15.40
N LEU A 233 12.63 27.85 -14.90
CA LEU A 233 12.37 27.99 -13.48
C LEU A 233 11.84 26.64 -12.97
N THR A 234 12.67 25.60 -12.99
CA THR A 234 12.48 24.44 -12.12
C THR A 234 12.83 24.91 -10.71
N PRO A 235 11.85 25.15 -9.83
CA PRO A 235 12.17 25.57 -8.48
C PRO A 235 12.76 24.36 -7.76
N THR A 236 14.00 24.48 -7.30
CA THR A 236 14.54 23.54 -6.32
C THR A 236 13.77 23.73 -5.03
N ILE A 237 13.03 22.71 -4.60
CA ILE A 237 12.23 22.77 -3.39
C ILE A 237 12.99 22.01 -2.31
N SER A 238 13.62 22.77 -1.41
CA SER A 238 14.22 22.24 -0.19
C SER A 238 13.23 22.42 0.96
N SER A 239 12.76 21.30 1.49
CA SER A 239 11.99 21.19 2.73
C SER A 239 12.98 21.05 3.90
N GLU A 240 13.24 22.12 4.65
CA GLU A 240 14.00 22.05 5.92
C GLU A 240 13.02 21.90 7.09
N LEU A 241 12.47 20.69 7.28
CA LEU A 241 11.61 20.39 8.42
C LEU A 241 12.45 19.94 9.62
N LYS A 242 12.20 20.55 10.79
CA LYS A 242 13.01 20.40 12.02
C LYS A 242 12.78 19.11 12.80
N MET A 243 11.66 18.40 12.56
CA MET A 243 11.34 17.12 13.21
C MET A 243 10.53 16.24 12.26
N GLU A 244 11.08 15.09 11.86
CA GLU A 244 10.38 14.15 10.98
C GLU A 244 9.26 13.42 11.75
N ARG A 245 8.03 13.57 11.25
CA ARG A 245 6.83 12.88 11.73
C ARG A 245 6.31 11.97 10.63
N GLY A 246 5.59 10.90 10.95
CA GLY A 246 4.89 10.12 9.93
C GLY A 246 3.41 9.97 10.18
N VAL A 247 2.65 9.66 9.13
CA VAL A 247 1.19 9.53 9.14
C VAL A 247 0.75 8.30 8.36
N GLY A 248 -0.43 7.79 8.68
CA GLY A 248 -1.03 6.63 8.02
C GLY A 248 -1.09 5.40 8.94
N SER A 249 -0.66 4.25 8.43
CA SER A 249 -0.77 2.96 9.09
C SER A 249 0.12 2.85 10.33
N ALA A 250 -0.53 2.64 11.48
CA ALA A 250 0.11 2.33 12.75
C ALA A 250 0.67 0.90 12.87
N PHE A 251 0.59 0.10 11.80
CA PHE A 251 1.04 -1.30 11.78
C PHE A 251 2.31 -1.51 10.94
N THR A 252 2.91 -0.43 10.46
CA THR A 252 4.12 -0.50 9.63
C THR A 252 5.34 -0.79 10.51
N PRO A 253 6.01 -1.94 10.34
CA PRO A 253 7.16 -2.31 11.17
C PRO A 253 8.38 -1.44 10.84
N LYS A 254 9.25 -1.22 11.84
CA LYS A 254 10.58 -0.67 11.59
C LYS A 254 11.47 -1.74 10.94
N ALA A 255 12.29 -1.34 9.97
CA ALA A 255 13.12 -2.26 9.20
C ALA A 255 14.20 -2.94 10.08
N ASP A 256 14.83 -2.20 10.97
CA ASP A 256 15.83 -2.68 11.93
C ASP A 256 15.25 -3.69 12.92
N ALA A 257 14.08 -3.40 13.49
CA ALA A 257 13.38 -4.30 14.40
C ALA A 257 13.00 -5.62 13.71
N LEU A 258 12.50 -5.54 12.47
CA LEU A 258 12.16 -6.74 11.70
C LEU A 258 13.41 -7.54 11.34
N SER A 259 14.48 -6.88 10.91
CA SER A 259 15.77 -7.52 10.56
C SER A 259 16.42 -8.19 11.77
N ALA A 260 16.31 -7.57 12.96
CA ALA A 260 16.79 -8.16 14.21
C ALA A 260 16.04 -9.45 14.54
N TRP A 261 14.71 -9.45 14.42
CA TRP A 261 13.90 -10.65 14.63
C TRP A 261 14.25 -11.76 13.62
N ILE A 262 14.40 -11.41 12.33
CA ILE A 262 14.77 -12.36 11.28
C ILE A 262 16.14 -12.99 11.58
N SER A 263 17.12 -12.16 11.94
CA SER A 263 18.48 -12.60 12.27
C SER A 263 18.49 -13.53 13.49
N GLU A 264 17.73 -13.20 14.53
CA GLU A 264 17.57 -14.04 15.72
C GLU A 264 17.01 -15.43 15.34
N LYS A 265 15.90 -15.48 14.59
CA LYS A 265 15.26 -16.75 14.23
C LYS A 265 16.12 -17.59 13.28
N ALA A 266 16.80 -16.95 12.32
CA ALA A 266 17.77 -17.63 11.47
C ALA A 266 18.93 -18.22 12.28
N SER A 267 19.47 -17.48 13.26
CA SER A 267 20.56 -17.95 14.13
C SER A 267 20.15 -19.16 14.97
N ILE A 268 18.92 -19.17 15.51
CA ILE A 268 18.37 -20.33 16.24
C ILE A 268 18.37 -21.57 15.32
N LEU A 269 17.92 -21.44 14.08
CA LEU A 269 17.89 -22.57 13.15
C LEU A 269 19.30 -23.07 12.77
N LEU A 270 20.25 -22.15 12.59
CA LEU A 270 21.62 -22.46 12.14
C LEU A 270 22.54 -22.97 13.26
N SER A 271 22.28 -22.61 14.52
CA SER A 271 23.06 -23.05 15.69
C SER A 271 22.76 -24.49 16.11
N ASN A 272 21.64 -25.05 15.66
CA ASN A 272 21.25 -26.43 15.93
C ASN A 272 22.17 -27.44 15.21
N LYS A 273 22.40 -28.60 15.84
CA LYS A 273 23.16 -29.72 15.25
C LYS A 273 22.20 -30.83 14.76
N PRO A 274 22.45 -31.49 13.60
CA PRO A 274 21.55 -32.51 13.06
C PRO A 274 21.21 -33.65 14.03
N PHE A 275 22.20 -34.13 14.79
CA PHE A 275 21.98 -35.19 15.78
C PHE A 275 21.06 -34.72 16.92
N ALA A 276 21.33 -33.54 17.50
CA ALA A 276 20.55 -32.99 18.61
C ALA A 276 19.07 -32.78 18.23
N VAL A 277 18.82 -32.37 16.98
CA VAL A 277 17.46 -32.18 16.45
C VAL A 277 16.74 -33.51 16.24
N SER A 278 17.44 -34.58 15.82
CA SER A 278 16.80 -35.85 15.45
C SER A 278 16.89 -36.95 16.52
N SER A 279 17.61 -36.71 17.62
CA SER A 279 17.83 -37.72 18.67
C SER A 279 16.64 -37.92 19.60
N THR A 280 15.76 -36.92 19.74
CA THR A 280 14.57 -36.98 20.60
C THR A 280 13.36 -36.43 19.87
N LEU A 281 12.17 -36.92 20.24
CA LEU A 281 10.91 -36.41 19.69
C LEU A 281 10.71 -34.92 20.01
N GLU A 282 11.11 -34.49 21.20
CA GLU A 282 11.02 -33.09 21.62
C GLU A 282 11.95 -32.19 20.78
N GLY A 283 13.21 -32.58 20.58
CA GLY A 283 14.15 -31.83 19.73
C GLY A 283 13.65 -31.73 18.29
N LEU A 284 13.06 -32.80 17.78
CA LEU A 284 12.50 -32.87 16.44
C LEU A 284 11.32 -31.90 16.27
N VAL A 285 10.38 -31.92 17.23
CA VAL A 285 9.20 -31.05 17.25
C VAL A 285 9.59 -29.59 17.43
N ASN A 286 10.49 -29.27 18.36
CA ASN A 286 10.92 -27.90 18.62
C ASN A 286 11.61 -27.29 17.39
N TYR A 287 12.46 -28.06 16.72
CA TYR A 287 13.09 -27.63 15.48
C TYR A 287 12.06 -27.44 14.35
N HIS A 288 11.11 -28.38 14.18
CA HIS A 288 10.06 -28.25 13.19
C HIS A 288 9.22 -26.99 13.42
N ASN A 289 8.76 -26.74 14.64
CA ASN A 289 7.97 -25.55 14.97
C ASN A 289 8.75 -24.26 14.67
N ALA A 290 10.03 -24.19 15.05
CA ALA A 290 10.88 -23.03 14.75
C ALA A 290 11.07 -22.82 13.24
N TYR A 291 11.26 -23.91 12.48
CA TYR A 291 11.47 -23.89 11.03
C TYR A 291 10.19 -23.52 10.27
N THR A 292 9.03 -24.04 10.72
CA THR A 292 7.68 -23.67 10.27
C THR A 292 7.41 -22.18 10.51
N LEU A 293 7.71 -21.66 11.72
CA LEU A 293 7.54 -20.24 12.03
C LEU A 293 8.40 -19.35 11.12
N TYR A 294 9.67 -19.68 10.95
CA TYR A 294 10.57 -18.92 10.06
C TYR A 294 10.03 -18.88 8.63
N THR A 295 9.63 -20.04 8.10
CA THR A 295 9.14 -20.17 6.72
C THR A 295 7.82 -19.41 6.51
N ILE A 296 6.86 -19.52 7.43
CA ILE A 296 5.56 -18.88 7.25
C ILE A 296 5.64 -17.36 7.40
N ILE A 297 6.51 -16.86 8.28
CA ILE A 297 6.75 -15.41 8.38
C ILE A 297 7.49 -14.90 7.13
N MET A 298 8.44 -15.65 6.58
CA MET A 298 9.07 -15.34 5.30
C MET A 298 8.04 -15.30 4.16
N LEU A 299 7.13 -16.28 4.09
CA LEU A 299 6.03 -16.30 3.12
C LEU A 299 5.21 -15.01 3.20
N LYS A 300 4.81 -14.61 4.41
CA LYS A 300 4.01 -13.39 4.61
C LYS A 300 4.78 -12.12 4.29
N SER A 301 6.08 -12.09 4.59
CA SER A 301 7.00 -11.00 4.22
C SER A 301 7.14 -10.87 2.70
N GLY A 302 7.38 -11.99 2.00
CA GLY A 302 7.68 -12.00 0.56
C GLY A 302 6.46 -11.93 -0.37
N THR A 303 5.24 -12.06 0.15
CA THR A 303 3.99 -12.03 -0.65
C THR A 303 2.96 -10.98 -0.22
N GLY A 304 3.10 -10.40 0.97
CA GLY A 304 2.07 -9.54 1.55
C GLY A 304 0.76 -10.29 1.89
N TYR A 305 0.81 -11.62 2.02
CA TYR A 305 -0.37 -12.47 2.18
C TYR A 305 -1.08 -12.25 3.54
N ARG A 306 -2.38 -11.91 3.49
CA ARG A 306 -3.27 -11.77 4.64
C ARG A 306 -4.25 -12.95 4.72
N ALA A 307 -3.72 -14.13 5.02
CA ALA A 307 -4.52 -15.33 5.22
C ALA A 307 -5.47 -15.19 6.42
N VAL A 308 -6.69 -15.74 6.30
CA VAL A 308 -7.69 -15.77 7.38
C VAL A 308 -7.59 -17.04 8.22
N TYR A 309 -7.36 -18.18 7.56
CA TYR A 309 -7.19 -19.48 8.22
C TYR A 309 -5.73 -19.91 8.11
N ASN A 310 -5.36 -20.64 7.05
CA ASN A 310 -4.02 -21.19 6.89
C ASN A 310 -3.32 -20.54 5.68
N PRO A 311 -2.19 -19.84 5.85
CA PRO A 311 -1.37 -19.39 4.73
C PRO A 311 -0.92 -20.58 3.88
N LEU A 312 -1.12 -20.48 2.56
CA LEU A 312 -0.71 -21.49 1.56
C LEU A 312 -1.16 -22.92 1.94
N PRO A 313 -2.48 -23.20 1.91
CA PRO A 313 -3.05 -24.46 2.37
C PRO A 313 -2.62 -25.69 1.55
N SER A 314 -2.08 -25.50 0.35
CA SER A 314 -1.45 -26.55 -0.47
C SER A 314 -0.26 -25.99 -1.25
N LEU A 315 0.78 -26.80 -1.48
CA LEU A 315 1.88 -26.47 -2.40
C LEU A 315 1.42 -26.32 -3.85
N ASP A 316 0.22 -26.79 -4.21
CA ASP A 316 -0.36 -26.59 -5.55
C ASP A 316 -0.56 -25.11 -5.88
N LEU A 317 -0.70 -24.29 -4.84
CA LEU A 317 -0.78 -22.84 -4.97
C LEU A 317 0.60 -22.19 -5.11
N ALA A 318 1.68 -22.90 -4.83
CA ALA A 318 3.05 -22.47 -5.03
C ALA A 318 3.49 -22.77 -6.48
N LEU A 319 3.19 -21.84 -7.39
CA LEU A 319 3.51 -21.92 -8.81
C LEU A 319 4.98 -21.58 -9.08
N LEU A 320 5.91 -22.22 -8.35
CA LEU A 320 7.32 -21.84 -8.23
C LEU A 320 8.11 -21.88 -9.54
N ARG A 321 7.65 -22.67 -10.53
CA ARG A 321 8.21 -22.67 -11.89
C ARG A 321 8.05 -21.32 -12.60
N TYR A 322 7.05 -20.54 -12.20
CA TYR A 322 6.72 -19.22 -12.75
C TYR A 322 7.09 -18.09 -11.78
N GLN A 323 7.87 -18.37 -10.73
CA GLN A 323 8.20 -17.42 -9.65
C GLN A 323 6.94 -16.74 -9.11
N SER A 324 5.88 -17.51 -8.90
CA SER A 324 4.61 -16.98 -8.41
C SER A 324 3.95 -17.88 -7.39
N ILE A 325 3.07 -17.29 -6.59
CA ILE A 325 2.23 -17.97 -5.62
C ILE A 325 0.80 -17.48 -5.81
N CYS A 326 -0.16 -18.41 -5.81
CA CYS A 326 -1.57 -18.11 -5.73
C CYS A 326 -1.98 -17.93 -4.26
N ILE A 327 -2.51 -16.76 -3.91
CA ILE A 327 -2.97 -16.44 -2.56
C ILE A 327 -4.43 -16.00 -2.58
N SER A 328 -5.11 -16.21 -1.46
CA SER A 328 -6.53 -15.86 -1.31
C SER A 328 -6.77 -15.06 -0.03
N ASP A 329 -7.00 -13.75 -0.15
CA ASP A 329 -7.07 -12.79 0.96
C ASP A 329 -8.51 -12.59 1.47
N LYS A 330 -8.92 -13.20 2.57
CA LYS A 330 -10.29 -12.98 3.12
C LYS A 330 -11.37 -13.12 2.04
N ASP A 331 -11.17 -14.08 1.15
CA ASP A 331 -12.07 -14.35 0.03
C ASP A 331 -13.25 -15.19 0.48
N SER A 332 -14.37 -15.12 -0.24
CA SER A 332 -15.48 -16.03 0.02
C SER A 332 -15.13 -17.46 -0.43
N LYS A 333 -15.84 -18.46 0.09
CA LYS A 333 -15.65 -19.86 -0.33
C LYS A 333 -16.01 -20.09 -1.81
N THR A 334 -16.86 -19.24 -2.38
CA THR A 334 -17.48 -19.46 -3.70
C THR A 334 -17.07 -18.47 -4.79
N LEU A 335 -16.50 -17.31 -4.43
CA LEU A 335 -16.10 -16.24 -5.36
C LEU A 335 -14.58 -16.10 -5.39
N PHE A 336 -14.04 -15.39 -6.38
CA PHE A 336 -12.60 -15.18 -6.58
C PHE A 336 -12.15 -13.73 -6.32
N ASN A 337 -12.97 -12.94 -5.63
CA ASN A 337 -12.80 -11.49 -5.53
C ASN A 337 -11.46 -11.08 -4.88
N HIS A 338 -10.90 -11.96 -4.06
CA HIS A 338 -9.62 -11.73 -3.38
C HIS A 338 -8.60 -12.84 -3.60
N THR A 339 -8.81 -13.70 -4.59
CA THR A 339 -7.83 -14.69 -5.04
C THR A 339 -6.96 -14.09 -6.14
N ARG A 340 -5.63 -14.20 -6.01
CA ARG A 340 -4.69 -13.63 -6.97
C ARG A 340 -3.39 -14.42 -7.08
N VAL A 341 -2.71 -14.24 -8.20
CA VAL A 341 -1.32 -14.66 -8.39
C VAL A 341 -0.42 -13.48 -8.06
N VAL A 342 0.60 -13.71 -7.26
CA VAL A 342 1.61 -12.72 -6.85
C VAL A 342 3.02 -13.19 -7.18
N ALA A 343 3.95 -12.25 -7.27
CA ALA A 343 5.36 -12.56 -7.42
C ALA A 343 5.90 -13.27 -6.16
N CYS A 344 6.79 -14.24 -6.37
CA CYS A 344 7.48 -15.01 -5.35
C CYS A 344 8.99 -14.73 -5.45
N PRO A 345 9.55 -13.96 -4.49
CA PRO A 345 10.99 -13.70 -4.44
C PRO A 345 11.82 -14.98 -4.41
N ASP A 346 13.04 -14.92 -4.93
CA ASP A 346 13.88 -16.10 -5.15
C ASP A 346 14.25 -16.80 -3.82
N ILE A 347 14.57 -16.02 -2.79
CA ILE A 347 14.84 -16.57 -1.45
C ILE A 347 13.60 -17.28 -0.89
N LEU A 348 12.41 -16.71 -1.07
CA LEU A 348 11.17 -17.34 -0.63
C LEU A 348 10.91 -18.64 -1.39
N LYS A 349 11.10 -18.64 -2.71
CA LYS A 349 10.99 -19.84 -3.55
C LYS A 349 11.92 -20.95 -3.05
N SER A 350 13.21 -20.64 -2.82
CA SER A 350 14.19 -21.59 -2.29
C SER A 350 13.78 -22.10 -0.92
N GLN A 351 13.32 -21.23 -0.02
CA GLN A 351 12.86 -21.63 1.31
C GLN A 351 11.62 -22.53 1.26
N ILE A 352 10.66 -22.29 0.36
CA ILE A 352 9.48 -23.17 0.18
C ILE A 352 9.92 -24.56 -0.29
N LEU A 353 10.89 -24.65 -1.20
CA LEU A 353 11.45 -25.93 -1.65
C LEU A 353 12.17 -26.67 -0.51
N HIS A 354 12.93 -25.94 0.32
CA HIS A 354 13.54 -26.50 1.52
C HIS A 354 12.50 -26.96 2.54
N TYR A 355 11.41 -26.21 2.69
CA TYR A 355 10.31 -26.58 3.57
C TYR A 355 9.55 -27.82 3.09
N GLN A 356 9.38 -27.98 1.78
CA GLN A 356 8.82 -29.19 1.21
C GLN A 356 9.63 -30.41 1.62
N ALA A 357 10.94 -30.40 1.33
CA ALA A 357 11.82 -31.50 1.71
C ALA A 357 11.85 -31.72 3.24
N HIS A 358 11.78 -30.63 4.02
CA HIS A 358 11.72 -30.70 5.48
C HIS A 358 10.50 -31.46 5.99
N PHE A 359 9.29 -31.09 5.55
CA PHE A 359 8.07 -31.72 6.09
C PHE A 359 7.94 -33.16 5.61
N GLU A 360 8.45 -33.51 4.43
CA GLU A 360 8.52 -34.91 3.96
C GLU A 360 9.44 -35.76 4.87
N ALA A 361 10.62 -35.23 5.24
CA ALA A 361 11.52 -35.89 6.18
C ALA A 361 10.91 -35.97 7.59
N PHE A 362 10.30 -34.87 8.06
CA PHE A 362 9.63 -34.80 9.35
C PHE A 362 8.48 -35.82 9.43
N ALA A 363 7.62 -35.88 8.41
CA ALA A 363 6.49 -36.81 8.34
C ALA A 363 6.92 -38.27 8.50
N ASN A 364 8.03 -38.67 7.88
CA ASN A 364 8.61 -40.00 8.07
C ASN A 364 9.02 -40.26 9.52
N LEU A 365 9.63 -39.28 10.19
CA LEU A 365 10.10 -39.40 11.57
C LEU A 365 8.96 -39.39 12.60
N ILE A 366 7.84 -38.72 12.29
CA ILE A 366 6.67 -38.65 13.18
C ILE A 366 5.59 -39.68 12.87
N ALA A 367 5.75 -40.53 11.84
CA ALA A 367 4.71 -41.42 11.33
C ALA A 367 4.10 -42.36 12.39
N VAL A 368 4.88 -42.75 13.40
CA VAL A 368 4.39 -43.61 14.49
C VAL A 368 3.63 -42.80 15.55
N ASN A 369 4.19 -41.68 16.00
CA ASN A 369 3.62 -40.87 17.09
C ASN A 369 2.46 -39.97 16.65
N PHE A 370 2.43 -39.60 15.37
CA PHE A 370 1.50 -38.63 14.78
C PHE A 370 1.04 -39.10 13.39
N SER A 371 0.58 -40.35 13.29
CA SER A 371 0.25 -41.02 12.02
C SER A 371 -0.72 -40.24 11.13
N TYR A 372 -1.77 -39.66 11.71
CA TYR A 372 -2.73 -38.81 10.98
C TYR A 372 -2.04 -37.61 10.31
N PHE A 373 -1.21 -36.86 11.04
CA PHE A 373 -0.54 -35.67 10.51
C PHE A 373 0.58 -36.02 9.53
N ALA A 374 1.30 -37.13 9.75
CA ALA A 374 2.24 -37.64 8.76
C ALA A 374 1.53 -37.96 7.44
N GLN A 375 0.37 -38.61 7.49
CA GLN A 375 -0.44 -38.88 6.29
C GLN A 375 -0.92 -37.60 5.61
N GLN A 376 -1.32 -36.57 6.36
CA GLN A 376 -1.67 -35.25 5.80
C GLN A 376 -0.47 -34.64 5.05
N TYR A 377 0.72 -34.65 5.65
CA TYR A 377 1.94 -34.18 4.99
C TYR A 377 2.22 -34.92 3.67
N PHE A 378 2.19 -36.25 3.69
CA PHE A 378 2.40 -37.04 2.46
C PHE A 378 1.35 -36.74 1.38
N THR A 379 0.11 -36.52 1.81
CA THR A 379 -0.99 -36.12 0.94
C THR A 379 -0.64 -34.80 0.27
N HIS A 380 -0.28 -33.76 1.03
CA HIS A 380 0.07 -32.44 0.50
C HIS A 380 1.33 -32.42 -0.40
N SER A 381 2.31 -33.31 -0.21
CA SER A 381 3.47 -33.45 -1.11
C SER A 381 3.17 -34.22 -2.40
N SER A 382 2.05 -34.93 -2.50
CA SER A 382 1.81 -35.88 -3.59
C SER A 382 1.26 -35.22 -4.85
N HIS A 383 2.03 -35.23 -5.93
CA HIS A 383 1.58 -34.80 -7.26
C HIS A 383 0.48 -35.70 -7.87
N LEU A 384 0.27 -36.90 -7.32
CA LEU A 384 -0.70 -37.86 -7.84
C LEU A 384 -2.15 -37.42 -7.65
N GLN A 385 -2.41 -36.45 -6.75
CA GLN A 385 -3.76 -35.93 -6.53
C GLN A 385 -4.38 -35.33 -7.80
N HIS A 386 -3.54 -34.72 -8.65
CA HIS A 386 -4.00 -34.01 -9.85
C HIS A 386 -4.20 -34.91 -11.06
N LEU A 387 -3.55 -36.08 -11.09
CA LEU A 387 -3.70 -37.04 -12.19
C LEU A 387 -5.15 -37.53 -12.35
N LYS A 388 -5.96 -37.44 -11.30
CA LYS A 388 -7.36 -37.86 -11.28
C LYS A 388 -8.33 -36.79 -11.78
N LEU A 389 -7.88 -35.56 -12.00
CA LEU A 389 -8.73 -34.42 -12.35
C LEU A 389 -8.77 -34.21 -13.85
N THR A 390 -9.79 -34.79 -14.49
CA THR A 390 -9.87 -34.86 -15.94
C THR A 390 -10.62 -33.65 -16.53
N SER A 391 -11.65 -33.16 -15.84
CA SER A 391 -12.50 -32.07 -16.32
C SER A 391 -12.11 -30.69 -15.75
N LYS A 392 -12.53 -29.63 -16.45
CA LYS A 392 -12.39 -28.25 -15.95
C LYS A 392 -13.17 -28.04 -14.64
N THR A 393 -14.34 -28.67 -14.51
CA THR A 393 -15.21 -28.55 -13.34
C THR A 393 -14.56 -29.18 -12.11
N GLU A 394 -14.02 -30.40 -12.23
CA GLU A 394 -13.31 -31.07 -11.13
C GLU A 394 -12.11 -30.25 -10.63
N ARG A 395 -11.32 -29.69 -11.56
CA ARG A 395 -10.20 -28.80 -11.21
C ARG A 395 -10.67 -27.53 -10.48
N LEU A 396 -11.79 -26.95 -10.90
CA LEU A 396 -12.36 -25.78 -10.26
C LEU A 396 -12.88 -26.09 -8.85
N GLU A 397 -13.61 -27.19 -8.70
CA GLU A 397 -14.14 -27.64 -7.40
C GLU A 397 -13.01 -27.93 -6.41
N GLN A 398 -11.96 -28.62 -6.86
CA GLN A 398 -10.77 -28.85 -6.03
C GLN A 398 -10.10 -27.53 -5.62
N PHE A 399 -9.91 -26.59 -6.55
CA PHE A 399 -9.33 -25.29 -6.23
C PHE A 399 -10.19 -24.52 -5.21
N LEU A 400 -11.52 -24.51 -5.39
CA LEU A 400 -12.47 -23.91 -4.45
C LEU A 400 -12.42 -24.58 -3.06
N ALA A 401 -12.20 -25.89 -3.01
CA ALA A 401 -12.08 -26.63 -1.76
C ALA A 401 -10.78 -26.30 -1.00
N ILE A 402 -9.69 -26.00 -1.70
CA ILE A 402 -8.39 -25.69 -1.11
C ILE A 402 -8.28 -24.21 -0.73
N LYS A 403 -8.73 -23.29 -1.59
CA LYS A 403 -8.58 -21.85 -1.35
C LYS A 403 -9.36 -21.42 -0.10
N ASN A 404 -8.68 -20.81 0.87
CA ASN A 404 -9.26 -20.43 2.17
C ASN A 404 -10.00 -21.56 2.91
N SER A 405 -9.55 -22.80 2.73
CA SER A 405 -10.13 -23.94 3.44
C SER A 405 -10.04 -23.75 4.96
N SER A 406 -11.19 -23.86 5.61
CA SER A 406 -11.29 -23.95 7.07
C SER A 406 -11.33 -25.42 7.55
N GLY A 407 -11.39 -26.37 6.62
CA GLY A 407 -11.52 -27.81 6.91
C GLY A 407 -10.23 -28.61 6.74
N THR A 408 -9.16 -27.95 6.28
CA THR A 408 -7.82 -28.55 6.12
C THR A 408 -6.81 -27.71 6.89
N ASP A 409 -6.03 -28.32 7.76
CA ASP A 409 -5.04 -27.62 8.60
C ASP A 409 -3.84 -27.09 7.80
N GLY A 410 -3.70 -27.50 6.54
CA GLY A 410 -2.63 -27.09 5.65
C GLY A 410 -1.29 -27.70 6.06
N MET A 411 -0.19 -27.10 5.59
CA MET A 411 1.15 -27.68 5.75
C MET A 411 1.97 -26.99 6.84
N PHE A 412 1.58 -25.79 7.29
CA PHE A 412 2.29 -25.13 8.38
C PHE A 412 1.64 -25.50 9.71
N LEU A 413 2.00 -26.68 10.21
CA LEU A 413 1.50 -27.21 11.48
C LEU A 413 2.51 -26.97 12.61
N PHE A 414 1.98 -26.81 13.81
CA PHE A 414 2.74 -26.66 15.04
C PHE A 414 2.34 -27.74 16.03
N PHE A 415 3.31 -28.38 16.65
CA PHE A 415 3.10 -29.44 17.63
C PHE A 415 3.41 -28.87 19.00
N THR A 416 2.38 -28.57 19.78
CA THR A 416 2.48 -27.93 21.10
C THR A 416 2.03 -28.88 22.20
N GLU A 417 2.25 -28.48 23.43
CA GLU A 417 1.73 -29.17 24.61
C GLU A 417 0.63 -28.30 25.25
N SER A 418 -0.47 -28.93 25.68
CA SER A 418 -1.54 -28.26 26.41
C SER A 418 -1.69 -28.89 27.80
N ASP A 419 -1.74 -28.04 28.82
CA ASP A 419 -2.12 -28.43 30.18
C ASP A 419 -3.64 -28.60 30.26
N GLU A 420 -4.12 -29.83 30.12
CA GLU A 420 -5.46 -30.18 30.57
C GLU A 420 -5.35 -30.68 32.02
N HIS A 421 -5.79 -29.85 32.97
CA HIS A 421 -5.96 -30.21 34.39
C HIS A 421 -4.68 -30.69 35.11
N ALA A 422 -3.67 -29.81 35.24
CA ALA A 422 -2.56 -29.84 36.22
C ALA A 422 -1.80 -31.18 36.46
N SER A 423 -2.04 -32.23 35.67
CA SER A 423 -1.54 -33.59 35.94
C SER A 423 -1.29 -34.43 34.67
N HIS A 424 -1.77 -33.98 33.50
CA HIS A 424 -1.52 -34.66 32.22
C HIS A 424 -1.21 -33.67 31.09
N ILE A 425 0.02 -33.74 30.57
CA ILE A 425 0.44 -32.98 29.39
C ILE A 425 -0.05 -33.71 28.13
N LYS A 426 -0.91 -33.05 27.35
CA LYS A 426 -1.39 -33.58 26.07
C LYS A 426 -0.70 -32.87 24.91
N LYS A 427 -0.17 -33.64 23.97
CA LYS A 427 0.35 -33.07 22.71
C LYS A 427 -0.82 -32.68 21.81
N VAL A 428 -0.84 -31.43 21.38
CA VAL A 428 -1.87 -30.84 20.52
C VAL A 428 -1.19 -30.33 19.26
N VAL A 429 -1.80 -30.60 18.10
CA VAL A 429 -1.34 -30.03 16.83
C VAL A 429 -2.25 -28.86 16.49
N GLN A 430 -1.64 -27.71 16.22
CA GLN A 430 -2.33 -26.48 15.86
C GLN A 430 -1.91 -26.05 14.47
N ASN A 431 -2.88 -25.55 13.71
CA ASN A 431 -2.60 -24.92 12.43
C ASN A 431 -2.06 -23.49 12.63
N SER A 432 -1.54 -22.91 11.56
CA SER A 432 -0.94 -21.58 11.54
C SER A 432 -1.96 -20.44 11.47
N SER A 433 -3.09 -20.59 12.17
CA SER A 433 -4.10 -19.54 12.26
C SER A 433 -3.52 -18.22 12.76
N PRO A 434 -4.12 -17.07 12.40
CA PRO A 434 -3.66 -15.78 12.89
C PRO A 434 -3.64 -15.68 14.43
N THR A 435 -4.61 -16.27 15.11
CA THR A 435 -4.64 -16.28 16.58
C THR A 435 -3.42 -17.00 17.16
N PHE A 436 -3.05 -18.13 16.58
CA PHE A 436 -1.89 -18.89 17.02
C PHE A 436 -0.58 -18.13 16.75
N LEU A 437 -0.36 -17.66 15.52
CA LEU A 437 0.89 -16.99 15.15
C LEU A 437 1.18 -15.73 15.97
N ASN A 438 0.15 -15.00 16.40
CA ASN A 438 0.30 -13.82 17.26
C ASN A 438 0.97 -14.13 18.61
N THR A 439 0.96 -15.38 19.07
CA THR A 439 1.63 -15.77 20.33
C THR A 439 3.14 -15.93 20.18
N TYR A 440 3.64 -16.11 18.95
CA TYR A 440 5.08 -16.35 18.67
C TYR A 440 5.73 -15.25 17.81
N PHE A 441 4.93 -14.32 17.30
CA PHE A 441 5.38 -13.26 16.41
C PHE A 441 4.98 -11.88 16.96
N PRO A 442 5.95 -10.98 17.26
CA PRO A 442 5.69 -9.76 18.02
C PRO A 442 5.12 -8.61 17.18
N PHE A 443 5.05 -8.76 15.85
CA PHE A 443 4.49 -7.75 14.94
C PHE A 443 3.05 -8.10 14.54
N PRO A 444 2.25 -7.11 14.08
CA PRO A 444 0.96 -7.37 13.46
C PRO A 444 1.07 -8.40 12.34
N LEU A 445 0.15 -9.36 12.24
CA LEU A 445 0.26 -10.44 11.24
C LEU A 445 0.08 -10.01 9.79
N ASN A 446 -0.34 -8.77 9.54
CA ASN A 446 -0.33 -8.15 8.21
C ASN A 446 0.95 -7.32 7.97
N PHE A 447 1.98 -7.40 8.83
CA PHE A 447 3.22 -6.62 8.72
C PHE A 447 3.83 -6.68 7.31
N GLY A 448 3.88 -7.86 6.69
CA GLY A 448 4.50 -8.05 5.38
C GLY A 448 3.81 -7.22 4.31
N ARG A 449 2.49 -7.01 4.42
CA ARG A 449 1.72 -6.16 3.50
C ARG A 449 2.00 -4.66 3.72
N HIS A 450 2.13 -4.22 4.97
CA HIS A 450 2.49 -2.83 5.29
C HIS A 450 3.91 -2.51 4.83
N TYR A 451 4.87 -3.38 5.18
CA TYR A 451 6.26 -3.20 4.84
C TYR A 451 6.48 -3.26 3.32
N MET A 452 5.95 -4.29 2.64
CA MET A 452 6.07 -4.43 1.19
C MET A 452 5.47 -3.23 0.46
N ARG A 453 4.29 -2.75 0.86
CA ARG A 453 3.70 -1.57 0.24
C ARG A 453 4.62 -0.36 0.37
N ARG A 454 5.10 -0.08 1.59
CA ARG A 454 6.01 1.04 1.83
C ARG A 454 7.28 0.89 1.01
N TYR A 455 7.87 -0.30 0.97
CA TYR A 455 9.09 -0.58 0.22
C TYR A 455 8.91 -0.36 -1.28
N LEU A 456 7.81 -0.87 -1.87
CA LEU A 456 7.51 -0.67 -3.30
C LEU A 456 7.28 0.80 -3.63
N GLN A 457 6.60 1.56 -2.76
CA GLN A 457 6.42 3.01 -2.97
C GLN A 457 7.75 3.75 -2.94
N LYS A 458 8.61 3.48 -1.95
CA LYS A 458 9.94 4.12 -1.85
C LYS A 458 10.89 3.81 -3.02
N ASN A 459 10.59 2.77 -3.78
CA ASN A 459 11.34 2.38 -4.97
C ASN A 459 10.64 2.81 -6.27
N ASN A 460 9.68 3.74 -6.20
CA ASN A 460 8.97 4.33 -7.34
C ASN A 460 8.35 3.29 -8.28
N ILE A 461 7.82 2.21 -7.71
CA ILE A 461 7.16 1.16 -8.48
C ILE A 461 5.79 1.65 -8.95
N HIS A 462 5.50 1.47 -10.24
CA HIS A 462 4.23 1.86 -10.86
C HIS A 462 3.02 1.33 -10.07
N GLN A 463 1.98 2.15 -9.88
CA GLN A 463 0.86 1.78 -9.00
C GLN A 463 0.11 0.55 -9.49
N GLU A 464 0.03 0.30 -10.80
CA GLU A 464 -0.56 -0.92 -11.36
C GLU A 464 0.13 -2.19 -10.82
N LEU A 465 1.46 -2.19 -10.71
CA LEU A 465 2.23 -3.33 -10.20
C LEU A 465 2.05 -3.49 -8.68
N ILE A 466 1.96 -2.39 -7.94
CA ILE A 466 1.65 -2.42 -6.50
C ILE A 466 0.23 -2.97 -6.28
N LYS A 467 -0.75 -2.53 -7.08
CA LYS A 467 -2.13 -3.06 -7.07
C LYS A 467 -2.14 -4.53 -7.43
N PHE A 468 -1.36 -4.97 -8.43
CA PHE A 468 -1.18 -6.36 -8.83
C PHE A 468 -0.74 -7.24 -7.65
N GLN A 469 0.36 -6.84 -6.98
CA GLN A 469 0.94 -7.61 -5.89
C GLN A 469 0.05 -7.62 -4.64
N LEU A 470 -0.56 -6.48 -4.28
CA LEU A 470 -1.27 -6.33 -3.00
C LEU A 470 -2.77 -6.55 -3.10
N GLY A 471 -3.35 -6.61 -4.31
CA GLY A 471 -4.79 -6.74 -4.49
C GLY A 471 -5.55 -5.47 -4.10
N HIS A 472 -5.08 -4.32 -4.57
CA HIS A 472 -5.74 -3.00 -4.39
C HIS A 472 -6.51 -2.55 -5.65
N TRP A 473 -7.03 -3.51 -6.42
CA TRP A 473 -7.87 -3.25 -7.59
C TRP A 473 -9.26 -2.78 -7.22
N MET A 474 -9.81 -1.94 -8.10
CA MET A 474 -11.21 -1.57 -8.10
C MET A 474 -12.04 -2.55 -8.93
N THR A 475 -13.36 -2.41 -8.88
CA THR A 475 -14.27 -3.18 -9.74
C THR A 475 -13.90 -2.98 -11.21
N GLY A 476 -13.54 -4.07 -11.89
CA GLY A 476 -13.12 -4.07 -13.30
C GLY A 476 -11.61 -3.89 -13.53
N GLU A 477 -10.79 -3.78 -12.48
CA GLU A 477 -9.32 -3.70 -12.55
C GLU A 477 -8.63 -5.03 -12.20
N THR A 478 -9.38 -6.13 -12.11
CA THR A 478 -8.88 -7.42 -11.64
C THR A 478 -7.93 -8.04 -12.67
N ALA A 479 -6.69 -8.28 -12.26
CA ALA A 479 -5.56 -8.67 -13.12
C ALA A 479 -5.73 -9.94 -13.98
N LEU A 480 -6.61 -10.87 -13.58
CA LEU A 480 -6.79 -12.16 -14.26
C LEU A 480 -8.23 -12.36 -14.76
N GLU A 481 -8.98 -11.27 -14.94
CA GLU A 481 -10.31 -11.33 -15.54
C GLU A 481 -10.26 -11.47 -17.07
N LYS A 482 -11.39 -11.90 -17.66
CA LYS A 482 -11.53 -12.22 -19.09
C LYS A 482 -11.09 -11.08 -20.03
N PHE A 483 -11.24 -9.83 -19.58
CA PHE A 483 -10.92 -8.63 -20.37
C PHE A 483 -9.70 -7.87 -19.83
N SER A 484 -8.92 -8.49 -18.93
CA SER A 484 -7.69 -7.87 -18.45
C SER A 484 -6.62 -7.94 -19.55
N GLU A 485 -6.00 -6.80 -19.84
CA GLU A 485 -4.85 -6.69 -20.75
C GLU A 485 -3.51 -6.85 -20.01
N LEU A 486 -3.54 -6.97 -18.67
CA LEU A 486 -2.33 -7.11 -17.86
C LEU A 486 -1.63 -8.44 -18.13
N ASN A 487 -0.38 -8.38 -18.57
CA ASN A 487 0.47 -9.57 -18.63
C ASN A 487 1.08 -9.86 -17.26
N HIS A 488 0.46 -10.79 -16.51
CA HIS A 488 0.94 -11.17 -15.17
C HIS A 488 2.39 -11.70 -15.15
N VAL A 489 2.89 -12.30 -16.23
CA VAL A 489 4.28 -12.78 -16.30
C VAL A 489 5.25 -11.59 -16.32
N GLU A 490 4.97 -10.59 -17.14
CA GLU A 490 5.76 -9.35 -17.20
C GLU A 490 5.66 -8.57 -15.88
N ALA A 491 4.47 -8.49 -15.28
CA ALA A 491 4.27 -7.85 -13.97
C ALA A 491 5.10 -8.52 -12.87
N ILE A 492 5.15 -9.86 -12.84
CA ILE A 492 6.01 -10.61 -11.91
C ILE A 492 7.48 -10.28 -12.16
N GLN A 493 7.94 -10.36 -13.42
CA GLN A 493 9.35 -10.08 -13.75
C GLN A 493 9.76 -8.65 -13.42
N ALA A 494 8.86 -7.68 -13.59
CA ALA A 494 9.11 -6.29 -13.20
C ALA A 494 9.23 -6.09 -11.68
N LEU A 495 8.49 -6.88 -10.89
CA LEU A 495 8.49 -6.78 -9.41
C LEU A 495 9.65 -7.54 -8.75
N LEU A 496 10.13 -8.63 -9.37
CA LEU A 496 11.12 -9.53 -8.75
C LEU A 496 12.40 -8.84 -8.30
N PRO A 497 13.05 -7.94 -9.07
CA PRO A 497 14.28 -7.29 -8.63
C PRO A 497 14.10 -6.52 -7.32
N THR A 498 13.03 -5.73 -7.23
CA THR A 498 12.72 -4.91 -6.05
C THR A 498 12.32 -5.78 -4.86
N LEU A 499 11.51 -6.83 -5.08
CA LEU A 499 11.12 -7.73 -4.01
C LEU A 499 12.28 -8.59 -3.51
N ASN A 500 13.22 -8.99 -4.37
CA ASN A 500 14.44 -9.68 -3.96
C ASN A 500 15.31 -8.75 -3.09
N SER A 501 15.54 -7.51 -3.53
CA SER A 501 16.27 -6.50 -2.73
C SER A 501 15.63 -6.29 -1.37
N MET A 502 14.29 -6.20 -1.31
CA MET A 502 13.56 -6.09 -0.05
C MET A 502 13.85 -7.26 0.90
N MET A 503 13.87 -8.49 0.38
CA MET A 503 14.11 -9.68 1.19
C MET A 503 15.56 -9.74 1.66
N ASP A 504 16.51 -9.37 0.80
CA ASP A 504 17.94 -9.31 1.10
C ASP A 504 18.26 -8.25 2.17
N GLU A 505 17.72 -7.04 2.04
CA GLU A 505 17.91 -5.94 2.99
C GLU A 505 17.35 -6.25 4.38
N LEU A 506 16.24 -6.99 4.44
CA LEU A 506 15.69 -7.51 5.70
C LEU A 506 16.52 -8.64 6.32
N GLY A 507 17.51 -9.16 5.59
CA GLY A 507 18.38 -10.25 6.05
C GLY A 507 17.77 -11.63 5.98
N TRP A 508 16.73 -11.83 5.14
CA TRP A 508 16.18 -13.16 4.91
C TRP A 508 17.22 -14.08 4.27
N ARG A 509 17.17 -15.38 4.60
CA ARG A 509 18.02 -16.41 4.01
C ARG A 509 17.22 -17.67 3.82
N ASP A 510 17.42 -18.37 2.71
CA ASP A 510 16.93 -19.73 2.58
C ASP A 510 17.86 -20.66 3.39
N ILE A 511 17.27 -21.51 4.22
CA ILE A 511 18.00 -22.36 5.17
C ILE A 511 17.65 -23.82 4.87
N PRO A 512 18.56 -24.62 4.28
CA PRO A 512 18.33 -26.04 4.09
C PRO A 512 18.10 -26.74 5.44
N SER A 513 17.07 -27.56 5.53
CA SER A 513 16.71 -28.23 6.78
C SER A 513 17.78 -29.20 7.28
N LEU A 514 17.97 -29.28 8.59
CA LEU A 514 18.84 -30.27 9.22
C LEU A 514 18.28 -31.70 9.15
N LEU A 515 16.98 -31.86 8.87
CA LEU A 515 16.34 -33.19 8.72
C LEU A 515 16.61 -33.83 7.36
N THR A 516 17.03 -33.05 6.36
CA THR A 516 17.22 -33.52 4.98
C THR A 516 18.69 -33.67 4.59
N ARG A 517 19.62 -33.15 5.40
CA ARG A 517 21.05 -33.34 5.18
C ARG A 517 21.39 -34.82 5.36
N LYS A 518 21.94 -35.44 4.32
CA LYS A 518 22.54 -36.78 4.43
C LYS A 518 23.55 -36.73 5.57
N ARG A 519 23.41 -37.63 6.55
CA ARG A 519 24.44 -37.83 7.58
C ARG A 519 25.73 -38.17 6.83
N ALA A 520 26.73 -37.29 6.94
CA ALA A 520 28.06 -37.52 6.38
C ALA A 520 28.73 -38.71 7.07
#